data_AF-A0A851SFI4-F1
#
_entry.id   AF-A0A851SFI4-F1
#
_cell.length_a   1.000
_cell.length_b   1.000
_cell.length_c   1.000
_cell.angle_alpha   90.00
_cell.angle_beta   90.00
_cell.angle_gamma   90.00
#
_symmetry.space_group_name_H-M   'P 1'
#
loop_
_entity.id
_entity.type
_entity.pdbx_description
1 polymer ?
#
loop_
_entity_poly.entity_id
_entity_poly.type
_entity_poly.pdbx_seq_one_letter_code
_entity_poly.pdbx_strand_id
1 'polypeptide(L)'
;VNPFLSLLHSISSGLSDTELAAMKFLCRDKIRKRKLETVQSGRELFSILEEQQEIASDNLEFLRKLLQHIERSDLLSQVVQFEEQEPHAPDEQPDDKRRSFDVICAHVGREWKKLMRELGMPEVKLDRIEAAYRFDLYEELVQALREWQKWKGKDAKVADLIKALRGCNLNLVADMVEE
;
A
#
# COMPACT_ATOMS: atom_id res chain seq x y z
N VAL A 1 -11.64 -21.63 -9.68
CA VAL A 1 -10.79 -21.07 -10.76
C VAL A 1 -9.96 -19.96 -10.15
N ASN A 2 -8.64 -20.03 -10.21
CA ASN A 2 -7.78 -19.02 -9.59
C ASN A 2 -7.95 -17.69 -10.33
N PRO A 3 -8.47 -16.63 -9.68
CA PRO A 3 -8.74 -15.35 -10.35
C PRO A 3 -7.46 -14.75 -10.93
N PHE A 4 -6.34 -14.89 -10.21
CA PHE A 4 -5.01 -14.47 -10.66
C PHE A 4 -4.56 -15.18 -11.95
N LEU A 5 -4.77 -16.50 -12.05
CA LEU A 5 -4.40 -17.23 -13.27
C LEU A 5 -5.27 -16.83 -14.47
N SER A 6 -6.53 -16.44 -14.24
CA SER A 6 -7.38 -15.88 -15.28
C SER A 6 -6.86 -14.53 -15.77
N LEU A 7 -6.40 -13.66 -14.86
CA LEU A 7 -5.76 -12.39 -15.22
C LEU A 7 -4.49 -12.64 -16.06
N LEU A 8 -3.58 -13.49 -15.58
CA LEU A 8 -2.35 -13.82 -16.31
C LEU A 8 -2.64 -14.39 -17.69
N HIS A 9 -3.72 -15.16 -17.83
CA HIS A 9 -4.15 -15.66 -19.13
C HIS A 9 -4.61 -14.54 -20.06
N SER A 10 -5.46 -13.62 -19.58
CA SER A 10 -5.89 -12.45 -20.37
C SER A 10 -4.69 -11.60 -20.80
N ILE A 11 -3.75 -11.35 -19.89
CA ILE A 11 -2.54 -10.59 -20.19
C ILE A 11 -1.69 -11.33 -21.23
N SER A 12 -1.46 -12.63 -21.02
CA SER A 12 -0.70 -13.44 -21.97
C SER A 12 -1.35 -13.52 -23.34
N SER A 13 -2.68 -13.47 -23.43
CA SER A 13 -3.39 -13.45 -24.72
C SER A 13 -3.31 -12.08 -25.40
N GLY A 14 -3.05 -11.02 -24.65
CA GLY A 14 -2.88 -9.66 -25.19
C GLY A 14 -1.44 -9.29 -25.53
N LEU A 15 -0.46 -10.11 -25.16
CA LEU A 15 0.96 -9.92 -25.46
C LEU A 15 1.30 -10.44 -26.87
N SER A 16 1.93 -9.60 -27.68
CA SER A 16 2.52 -10.00 -28.96
C SER A 16 3.92 -10.58 -28.78
N ASP A 17 4.44 -11.30 -29.78
CA ASP A 17 5.79 -11.89 -29.75
C ASP A 17 6.90 -10.87 -29.47
N THR A 18 6.77 -9.65 -30.00
CA THR A 18 7.71 -8.55 -29.76
C THR A 18 7.74 -8.12 -28.30
N GLU A 19 6.56 -8.03 -27.67
CA GLU A 19 6.41 -7.65 -26.27
C GLU A 19 6.92 -8.76 -25.35
N LEU A 20 6.66 -10.02 -25.71
CA LEU A 20 7.23 -11.17 -25.03
C LEU A 20 8.76 -11.18 -25.09
N ALA A 21 9.35 -10.84 -26.24
CA ALA A 21 10.79 -10.73 -26.39
C ALA A 21 11.38 -9.60 -25.52
N ALA A 22 10.71 -8.45 -25.45
CA ALA A 22 11.09 -7.35 -24.56
C ALA A 22 11.00 -7.76 -23.08
N MET A 23 9.91 -8.43 -22.68
CA MET A 23 9.75 -8.96 -21.33
C MET A 23 10.83 -9.99 -20.97
N LYS A 24 11.18 -10.90 -21.88
CA LYS A 24 12.30 -11.83 -21.72
C LYS A 24 13.60 -11.09 -21.48
N PHE A 25 13.86 -10.01 -22.22
CA PHE A 25 15.07 -9.22 -22.05
C PHE A 25 15.14 -8.59 -20.65
N LEU A 26 14.03 -8.05 -20.15
CA LEU A 26 13.93 -7.48 -18.80
C LEU A 26 14.08 -8.56 -17.72
N CYS A 27 13.47 -9.72 -17.95
CA CYS A 27 13.60 -10.87 -17.07
C CYS A 27 14.99 -11.51 -17.09
N ARG A 28 15.89 -11.13 -17.99
CA ARG A 28 17.24 -11.73 -18.05
C ARG A 28 18.10 -11.43 -16.82
N ASP A 29 17.81 -10.34 -16.11
CA ASP A 29 18.48 -9.97 -14.86
C ASP A 29 17.97 -10.80 -13.67
N LYS A 30 16.69 -11.17 -13.69
CA LYS A 30 16.00 -11.85 -12.58
C LYS A 30 15.88 -13.37 -12.76
N ILE A 31 15.65 -13.82 -13.99
CA ILE A 31 15.45 -15.20 -14.37
C ILE A 31 16.74 -15.75 -14.99
N ARG A 32 17.14 -16.95 -14.56
CA ARG A 32 18.28 -17.67 -15.14
C ARG A 32 18.07 -17.91 -16.64
N LYS A 33 19.11 -17.64 -17.44
CA LYS A 33 19.13 -17.80 -18.90
C LYS A 33 18.52 -19.12 -19.39
N ARG A 34 18.86 -20.24 -18.73
CA ARG A 34 18.32 -21.59 -19.04
C ARG A 34 16.79 -21.66 -18.96
N LYS A 35 16.17 -21.01 -17.98
CA LYS A 35 14.70 -20.96 -17.84
C LYS A 35 14.07 -19.97 -18.81
N LEU A 36 14.77 -18.90 -19.13
CA LEU A 36 14.30 -17.92 -20.12
C LEU A 36 14.24 -18.52 -21.53
N GLU A 37 15.16 -19.45 -21.84
CA GLU A 37 15.22 -20.20 -23.10
C GLU A 37 14.08 -21.22 -23.24
N THR A 38 13.55 -21.74 -22.12
CA THR A 38 12.42 -22.69 -22.15
C THR A 38 11.08 -22.01 -22.38
N VAL A 39 10.95 -20.71 -22.06
CA VAL A 39 9.70 -19.95 -22.21
C VAL A 39 9.33 -19.81 -23.68
N GLN A 40 8.20 -20.38 -24.09
CA GLN A 40 7.66 -20.20 -25.45
C GLN A 40 6.49 -19.22 -25.52
N SER A 41 5.88 -18.87 -24.39
CA SER A 41 4.71 -17.97 -24.33
C SER A 41 4.70 -17.13 -23.06
N GLY A 42 3.95 -16.02 -23.06
CA GLY A 42 3.82 -15.14 -21.89
C GLY A 42 3.35 -15.88 -20.64
N ARG A 43 2.41 -16.81 -20.80
CA ARG A 43 1.97 -17.74 -19.74
C ARG A 43 3.10 -18.50 -19.07
N GLU A 44 4.04 -19.04 -19.84
CA GLU A 44 5.18 -19.75 -19.27
C GLU A 44 6.14 -18.78 -18.56
N LEU A 45 6.31 -17.57 -19.08
CA LEU A 45 7.09 -16.54 -18.41
C LEU A 45 6.49 -16.22 -17.04
N PHE A 46 5.18 -16.02 -16.97
CA PHE A 46 4.49 -15.72 -15.72
C PHE A 46 4.53 -16.89 -14.75
N SER A 47 4.36 -18.13 -15.22
CA SER A 47 4.47 -19.32 -14.38
C SER A 47 5.87 -19.47 -13.78
N ILE A 48 6.93 -19.13 -14.52
CA ILE A 48 8.29 -19.12 -13.99
C ILE A 48 8.47 -18.00 -12.98
N LEU A 49 7.96 -16.80 -13.25
CA LEU A 49 8.02 -15.67 -12.32
C LEU A 49 7.29 -15.99 -11.01
N GLU A 50 6.15 -16.69 -11.09
CA GLU A 50 5.41 -17.18 -9.93
C GLU A 50 6.23 -18.22 -9.15
N GLU A 51 6.85 -19.18 -9.84
CA GLU A 51 7.71 -20.19 -9.19
C GLU A 51 8.99 -19.57 -8.58
N GLN A 52 9.45 -18.43 -9.08
CA GLN A 52 10.55 -17.66 -8.49
C GLN A 52 10.09 -16.67 -7.41
N GLN A 53 8.80 -16.60 -7.12
CA GLN A 53 8.21 -15.65 -6.17
C GLN A 53 8.47 -14.17 -6.54
N GLU A 54 8.75 -13.90 -7.82
CA GLU A 54 8.91 -12.53 -8.34
C GLU A 54 7.54 -11.89 -8.60
N ILE A 55 6.53 -12.71 -8.93
CA ILE A 55 5.12 -12.30 -8.98
C ILE A 55 4.31 -13.25 -8.11
N ALA A 56 3.30 -12.74 -7.40
CA ALA A 56 2.37 -13.52 -6.61
C ALA A 56 0.98 -12.89 -6.69
N SER A 57 -0.05 -13.63 -6.30
CA SER A 57 -1.41 -13.07 -6.18
C SER A 57 -1.49 -11.86 -5.25
N ASP A 58 -0.59 -11.78 -4.26
CA ASP A 58 -0.48 -10.68 -3.29
C ASP A 58 0.57 -9.62 -3.72
N ASN A 59 1.36 -9.88 -4.77
CA ASN A 59 2.39 -8.97 -5.24
C ASN A 59 2.54 -9.00 -6.77
N LEU A 60 1.91 -8.03 -7.43
CA LEU A 60 1.99 -7.81 -8.87
C LEU A 60 2.92 -6.63 -9.24
N GLU A 61 3.67 -6.08 -8.29
CA GLU A 61 4.52 -4.91 -8.54
C GLU A 61 5.56 -5.16 -9.63
N PHE A 62 6.15 -6.36 -9.65
CA PHE A 62 7.11 -6.73 -10.67
C PHE A 62 6.45 -6.90 -12.05
N LEU A 63 5.28 -7.55 -12.08
CA LEU A 63 4.47 -7.69 -13.29
C LEU A 63 4.12 -6.32 -13.86
N ARG A 64 3.70 -5.38 -12.99
CA ARG A 64 3.38 -4.00 -13.34
C ARG A 64 4.59 -3.28 -13.92
N LYS A 65 5.77 -3.36 -13.29
CA LYS A 65 7.01 -2.76 -13.82
C LYS A 65 7.37 -3.30 -15.21
N LEU A 66 7.19 -4.61 -15.43
CA LEU A 66 7.38 -5.21 -16.75
C LEU A 66 6.40 -4.64 -17.78
N LEU A 67 5.11 -4.56 -17.42
CA LEU A 67 4.05 -4.01 -18.27
C LEU A 67 4.26 -2.51 -18.58
N GLN A 68 4.77 -1.74 -17.62
CA GLN A 68 5.16 -0.34 -17.84
C GLN A 68 6.30 -0.22 -18.84
N HIS A 69 7.29 -1.10 -18.75
CA HIS A 69 8.46 -1.05 -19.62
C HIS A 69 8.16 -1.44 -21.07
N ILE A 70 7.14 -2.29 -21.30
CA ILE A 70 6.65 -2.57 -22.66
C ILE A 70 5.63 -1.51 -23.14
N GLU A 71 5.42 -0.44 -22.37
CA GLU A 71 4.49 0.67 -22.65
C GLU A 71 3.05 0.22 -22.92
N ARG A 72 2.64 -0.95 -22.41
CA ARG A 72 1.27 -1.46 -22.52
C ARG A 72 0.40 -1.00 -21.35
N SER A 73 0.00 0.25 -21.42
CA SER A 73 -0.95 0.85 -20.48
C SER A 73 -2.26 0.07 -20.37
N ASP A 74 -2.71 -0.54 -21.48
CA ASP A 74 -3.96 -1.31 -21.55
C ASP A 74 -3.92 -2.59 -20.70
N LEU A 75 -2.81 -3.33 -20.76
CA LEU A 75 -2.60 -4.54 -19.96
C LEU A 75 -2.31 -4.20 -18.49
N LEU A 76 -1.62 -3.08 -18.26
CA LEU A 76 -1.37 -2.59 -16.92
C LEU A 76 -2.66 -2.18 -16.20
N SER A 77 -3.60 -1.54 -16.93
CA SER A 77 -4.91 -1.20 -16.37
C SER A 77 -5.66 -2.45 -15.91
N GLN A 78 -5.58 -3.56 -16.65
CA GLN A 78 -6.20 -4.82 -16.24
C GLN A 78 -5.59 -5.39 -14.96
N VAL A 79 -4.26 -5.28 -14.79
CA VAL A 79 -3.57 -5.71 -13.55
C VAL A 79 -4.00 -4.87 -12.37
N VAL A 80 -4.03 -3.54 -12.54
CA VAL A 80 -4.45 -2.61 -11.47
C VAL A 80 -5.90 -2.87 -11.09
N GLN A 81 -6.80 -3.04 -12.06
CA GLN A 81 -8.21 -3.36 -11.77
C GLN A 81 -8.39 -4.69 -11.05
N PHE A 82 -7.50 -5.66 -11.30
CA PHE A 82 -7.51 -6.94 -10.61
C PHE A 82 -6.99 -6.83 -9.17
N GLU A 83 -5.90 -6.08 -8.96
CA GLU A 83 -5.43 -5.70 -7.61
C GLU A 83 -6.51 -4.94 -6.84
N GLU A 84 -7.26 -4.05 -7.49
CA GLU A 84 -8.38 -3.34 -6.87
C GLU A 84 -9.60 -4.24 -6.59
N GLN A 85 -9.74 -5.38 -7.29
CA GLN A 85 -10.84 -6.32 -7.12
C GLN A 85 -10.58 -7.46 -6.12
N GLU A 86 -9.33 -7.82 -5.82
CA GLU A 86 -9.00 -8.77 -4.74
C GLU A 86 -8.77 -8.01 -3.41
N PRO A 87 -9.68 -8.10 -2.43
CA PRO A 87 -9.48 -7.47 -1.13
C PRO A 87 -8.53 -8.33 -0.29
N HIS A 88 -7.23 -8.27 -0.57
CA HIS A 88 -6.24 -8.85 0.34
C HIS A 88 -5.08 -7.89 0.60
N ALA A 89 -4.99 -7.52 1.88
CA ALA A 89 -3.94 -6.75 2.56
C ALA A 89 -3.72 -5.30 2.07
N PRO A 90 -4.34 -4.29 2.70
CA PRO A 90 -4.06 -2.90 2.44
C PRO A 90 -2.67 -2.53 2.98
N ASP A 91 -1.63 -2.68 2.16
CA ASP A 91 -0.51 -1.76 2.23
C ASP A 91 -0.96 -0.44 1.56
N GLU A 92 -1.40 0.46 2.43
CA GLU A 92 -1.50 1.91 2.22
C GLU A 92 -2.23 2.40 0.97
N GLN A 93 -3.57 2.32 0.98
CA GLN A 93 -4.42 3.34 0.36
C GLN A 93 -4.11 4.70 1.03
N PRO A 94 -3.46 5.65 0.34
CA PRO A 94 -3.15 6.94 0.94
C PRO A 94 -4.38 7.84 1.01
N ASP A 95 -5.42 7.63 0.21
CA ASP A 95 -6.39 8.70 -0.06
C ASP A 95 -7.48 8.88 1.01
N ASP A 96 -7.95 7.80 1.63
CA ASP A 96 -9.01 7.87 2.65
C ASP A 96 -8.44 8.16 4.05
N LYS A 97 -7.32 7.52 4.37
CA LYS A 97 -6.50 7.83 5.55
C LYS A 97 -5.94 9.25 5.50
N ARG A 98 -5.41 9.74 4.37
CA ARG A 98 -4.90 11.13 4.28
C ARG A 98 -6.00 12.14 4.51
N ARG A 99 -7.22 11.93 4.02
CA ARG A 99 -8.34 12.86 4.27
C ARG A 99 -8.70 12.90 5.75
N SER A 100 -8.83 11.73 6.39
CA SER A 100 -9.06 11.64 7.84
C SER A 100 -7.94 12.33 8.62
N PHE A 101 -6.67 12.06 8.26
CA PHE A 101 -5.51 12.65 8.90
C PHE A 101 -5.40 14.16 8.67
N ASP A 102 -5.74 14.68 7.49
CA ASP A 102 -5.72 16.10 7.18
C ASP A 102 -6.79 16.87 7.98
N VAL A 103 -8.01 16.34 8.06
CA VAL A 103 -9.10 16.91 8.88
C VAL A 103 -8.73 16.88 10.36
N ILE A 104 -8.14 15.79 10.84
CA ILE A 104 -7.62 15.67 12.21
C ILE A 104 -6.49 16.69 12.42
N CYS A 105 -5.57 16.85 11.48
CA CYS A 105 -4.46 17.80 11.59
C CYS A 105 -4.91 19.27 11.61
N ALA A 106 -5.94 19.61 10.86
CA ALA A 106 -6.51 20.95 10.84
C ALA A 106 -7.16 21.36 12.18
N HIS A 107 -7.60 20.38 12.99
CA HIS A 107 -8.41 20.64 14.20
C HIS A 107 -7.74 20.22 15.53
N VAL A 108 -6.88 19.20 15.52
CA VAL A 108 -6.19 18.72 16.74
C VAL A 108 -5.08 19.70 17.15
N GLY A 109 -4.34 20.26 16.19
CA GLY A 109 -3.29 21.26 16.44
C GLY A 109 -2.44 20.98 17.69
N ARG A 110 -2.56 21.83 18.71
CA ARG A 110 -1.80 21.75 19.99
C ARG A 110 -2.26 20.65 20.95
N GLU A 111 -3.43 20.05 20.74
CA GLU A 111 -3.96 18.98 21.58
C GLU A 111 -3.49 17.58 21.16
N TRP A 112 -2.53 17.48 20.23
CA TRP A 112 -1.97 16.19 19.78
C TRP A 112 -1.44 15.35 20.94
N LYS A 113 -0.80 15.98 21.94
CA LYS A 113 -0.31 15.26 23.13
C LYS A 113 -1.44 14.64 23.95
N LYS A 114 -2.56 15.35 24.05
CA LYS A 114 -3.74 14.88 24.79
C LYS A 114 -4.39 13.72 24.03
N LEU A 115 -4.50 13.84 22.71
CA LEU A 115 -4.98 12.77 21.84
C LEU A 115 -4.13 11.50 21.99
N MET A 116 -2.81 11.64 22.00
CA MET A 116 -1.92 10.50 22.13
C MET A 116 -1.97 9.85 23.52
N ARG A 117 -2.18 10.65 24.57
CA ARG A 117 -2.41 10.14 25.92
C ARG A 117 -3.71 9.34 26.00
N GLU A 118 -4.79 9.83 25.38
CA GLU A 118 -6.07 9.10 25.27
C GLU A 118 -5.94 7.82 24.45
N LEU A 119 -5.09 7.83 23.42
CA LEU A 119 -4.73 6.65 22.64
C LEU A 119 -3.83 5.65 23.39
N GLY A 120 -3.45 5.96 24.63
CA GLY A 120 -2.63 5.11 25.50
C GLY A 120 -1.14 5.09 25.14
N MET A 121 -0.66 6.09 24.39
CA MET A 121 0.77 6.16 24.05
C MET A 121 1.60 6.55 25.29
N PRO A 122 2.74 5.87 25.55
CA PRO A 122 3.60 6.22 26.68
C PRO A 122 4.22 7.62 26.53
N GLU A 123 4.26 8.38 27.64
CA GLU A 123 4.77 9.76 27.67
C GLU A 123 6.20 9.90 27.17
N VAL A 124 7.04 8.86 27.35
CA VAL A 124 8.42 8.82 26.84
C VAL A 124 8.48 8.92 25.31
N LYS A 125 7.49 8.35 24.60
CA LYS A 125 7.40 8.48 23.13
C LYS A 125 6.93 9.87 22.74
N LEU A 126 6.00 10.46 23.50
CA LEU A 126 5.50 11.81 23.26
C LEU A 126 6.61 12.85 23.44
N ASP A 127 7.40 12.73 24.50
CA ASP A 127 8.55 13.59 24.77
C ASP A 127 9.59 13.48 23.66
N ARG A 128 9.84 12.27 23.15
CA ARG A 128 10.74 12.04 22.02
C ARG A 128 10.25 12.71 20.73
N ILE A 129 8.95 12.67 20.46
CA ILE A 129 8.35 13.30 19.28
C ILE A 129 8.42 14.83 19.42
N GLU A 130 8.04 15.39 20.57
CA GLU A 130 8.17 16.82 20.85
C GLU A 130 9.63 17.30 20.70
N ALA A 131 10.58 16.53 21.24
CA ALA A 131 12.00 16.88 21.15
C ALA A 131 12.52 16.83 19.70
N ALA A 132 12.00 15.92 18.87
CA ALA A 132 12.42 15.73 17.49
C ALA A 132 11.77 16.71 16.50
N TYR A 133 10.55 17.18 16.78
CA TYR A 133 9.73 17.95 15.83
C TYR A 133 9.22 19.29 16.38
N ARG A 134 9.93 19.90 17.35
CA ARG A 134 9.50 21.08 18.14
C ARG A 134 9.01 22.33 17.40
N PHE A 135 9.18 22.41 16.08
CA PHE A 135 8.84 23.60 15.27
C PHE A 135 7.62 23.38 14.37
N ASP A 136 7.10 22.16 14.27
CA ASP A 136 6.04 21.81 13.32
C ASP A 136 4.93 20.98 13.99
N LEU A 137 3.88 21.67 14.45
CA LEU A 137 2.70 21.05 15.09
C LEU A 137 2.02 20.00 14.21
N TYR A 138 2.03 20.21 12.89
CA TYR A 138 1.51 19.26 11.91
C TYR A 138 2.35 18.00 11.89
N GLU A 139 3.68 18.15 11.80
CA GLU A 139 4.62 17.04 11.75
C GLU A 139 4.63 16.28 13.08
N GLU A 140 4.57 16.96 14.23
CA GLU A 140 4.45 16.34 15.56
C GLU A 140 3.24 15.39 15.63
N LEU A 141 2.08 15.82 15.17
CA LEU A 141 0.85 15.02 15.18
C LEU A 141 0.92 13.85 14.18
N VAL A 142 1.41 14.07 12.97
CA VAL A 142 1.57 13.02 11.96
C VAL A 142 2.54 11.94 12.44
N GLN A 143 3.69 12.35 12.99
CA GLN A 143 4.68 11.42 13.53
C GLN A 143 4.14 10.67 14.74
N ALA A 144 3.37 11.33 15.59
CA ALA A 144 2.72 10.69 16.72
C ALA A 144 1.65 9.67 16.29
N LEU A 145 0.83 9.98 15.29
CA LEU A 145 -0.16 9.02 14.75
C LEU A 145 0.52 7.83 14.09
N ARG A 146 1.63 8.08 13.38
CA ARG A 146 2.44 7.04 12.75
C ARG A 146 3.12 6.13 13.77
N GLU A 147 3.68 6.71 14.82
CA GLU A 147 4.28 5.97 15.94
C GLU A 147 3.21 5.19 16.72
N TRP A 148 2.00 5.76 16.87
CA TRP A 148 0.86 5.07 17.47
C TRP A 148 0.47 3.85 16.64
N GLN A 149 0.28 4.02 15.33
CA GLN A 149 -0.08 2.93 14.42
C GLN A 149 1.00 1.85 14.42
N LYS A 150 2.27 2.22 14.45
CA LYS A 150 3.39 1.28 14.53
C LYS A 150 3.44 0.54 15.87
N TRP A 151 3.10 1.21 16.97
CA TRP A 151 3.11 0.63 18.31
C TRP A 151 1.91 -0.29 18.56
N LYS A 152 0.70 0.11 18.14
CA LYS A 152 -0.52 -0.69 18.29
C LYS A 152 -0.67 -1.75 17.19
N GLY A 153 -0.03 -1.58 16.04
CA GLY A 153 -0.03 -2.54 14.95
C GLY A 153 -1.45 -2.93 14.50
N LYS A 154 -1.80 -4.21 14.63
CA LYS A 154 -3.12 -4.76 14.23
C LYS A 154 -4.28 -4.34 15.15
N ASP A 155 -3.97 -3.82 16.33
CA ASP A 155 -4.97 -3.31 17.29
C ASP A 155 -5.30 -1.82 17.08
N ALA A 156 -4.64 -1.17 16.11
CA ALA A 156 -4.92 0.21 15.70
C ALA A 156 -6.23 0.26 14.90
N LYS A 157 -7.36 0.41 15.60
CA LYS A 157 -8.68 0.58 14.99
C LYS A 157 -9.08 2.05 14.95
N VAL A 158 -9.80 2.42 13.90
CA VAL A 158 -10.40 3.76 13.74
C VAL A 158 -11.35 4.07 14.91
N ALA A 159 -12.02 3.05 15.48
CA ALA A 159 -12.86 3.21 16.67
C ALA A 159 -12.10 3.75 17.91
N ASP A 160 -10.84 3.34 18.11
CA ASP A 160 -10.01 3.90 19.19
C ASP A 160 -9.62 5.35 18.89
N LEU A 161 -9.37 5.66 17.62
CA LEU A 161 -9.08 7.03 17.17
C LEU A 161 -10.28 7.95 17.36
N ILE A 162 -11.48 7.54 16.93
CA ILE A 162 -12.74 8.25 17.13
C ILE A 162 -12.99 8.45 18.63
N LYS A 163 -12.79 7.41 19.46
CA LYS A 163 -12.95 7.52 20.91
C LYS A 163 -11.99 8.54 21.52
N ALA A 164 -10.73 8.53 21.12
CA ALA A 164 -9.74 9.50 21.58
C ALA A 164 -10.05 10.93 21.09
N LEU A 165 -10.53 11.08 19.85
CA LEU A 165 -10.99 12.37 19.31
C LEU A 165 -12.17 12.94 20.11
N ARG A 166 -13.15 12.09 20.45
CA ARG A 166 -14.28 12.48 21.33
C ARG A 166 -13.79 12.84 22.73
N GLY A 167 -12.82 12.11 23.29
CA GLY A 167 -12.16 12.44 24.57
C GLY A 167 -11.39 13.76 24.55
N CYS A 168 -10.88 14.15 23.39
CA CYS A 168 -10.27 15.46 23.14
C CYS A 168 -11.28 16.59 22.88
N ASN A 169 -12.58 16.37 23.06
CA ASN A 169 -13.65 17.34 22.74
C ASN A 169 -13.79 17.67 21.24
N LEU A 170 -13.15 16.89 20.36
CA LEU A 170 -13.16 17.07 18.90
C LEU A 170 -14.29 16.25 18.28
N ASN A 171 -15.51 16.39 18.80
CA ASN A 171 -16.66 15.60 18.37
C ASN A 171 -17.00 15.80 16.88
N LEU A 172 -16.79 17.00 16.35
CA LEU A 172 -16.99 17.29 14.92
C LEU A 172 -16.01 16.53 14.03
N VAL A 173 -14.75 16.41 14.47
CA VAL A 173 -13.72 15.65 13.76
C VAL A 173 -13.99 14.16 13.87
N ALA A 174 -14.46 13.70 15.03
CA ALA A 174 -14.85 12.32 15.24
C ALA A 174 -16.02 11.90 14.33
N ASP A 175 -16.98 12.79 14.09
CA ASP A 175 -18.12 12.57 13.18
C ASP A 175 -17.65 12.51 11.71
N MET A 176 -16.79 13.46 11.30
CA MET A 176 -16.18 13.48 9.96
C MET A 176 -15.24 12.30 9.66
N VAL A 177 -14.73 11.62 10.68
CA VAL A 177 -13.89 10.41 10.56
C VAL A 177 -14.74 9.13 10.65
N GLU A 178 -16.00 9.24 11.08
CA GLU A 178 -16.97 8.14 11.19
C GLU A 178 -17.85 8.02 9.94
N GLU A 179 -18.07 9.10 9.18
CA GLU A 179 -18.73 9.15 7.86
C GLU A 179 -17.82 8.71 6.70
#